data_AF-A0A2A6BG48-F1
#
_entry.id   AF-A0A2A6BG48-F1
#
_cell.length_a   1.000
_cell.length_b   1.000
_cell.length_c   1.000
_cell.angle_alpha   90.00
_cell.angle_beta   90.00
_cell.angle_gamma   90.00
#
_symmetry.space_group_name_H-M   'P 1'
#
loop_
_entity.id
_entity.type
_entity.pdbx_description
1 polymer ?
#
loop_
_entity_poly.entity_id
_entity_poly.type
_entity_poly.pdbx_seq_one_letter_code
_entity_poly.pdbx_strand_id
1 'polypeptide(L)'
;MTRQNWVKIPIKPTDYESKLGRIANHKTISEYSVIMYHSPTEEREIRNDLTNVRYLIDDDVRDSLLPFDLKLGLKTFQDKQIEGETLRKEPCLQTLCNWAIKQPGSTINEVFDGADFVTWRGTLKRIAATIHKKDTWRFVAVSLGGVIFISEQAREYHGGRHHLPTYSGFKFEQYITTNRDGDLDSDEPVDNRSTFELKTGRDVKNFGKLETVLQSEIVGVKSLIMGIKGENYMVERVEETSIDQIKAKNGQIARKTSQSYAFLADFLSRLKAFLGDHEACESYFDSKKMEVVIKRISLEEANRNGKGVTAEFMKYFNQ
;
A
#
# COMPACT_ATOMS: atom_id res chain seq x y z
N MET A 1 -30.20 -27.43 -0.90
CA MET A 1 -30.05 -26.25 -0.03
C MET A 1 -29.37 -25.15 -0.82
N THR A 2 -30.07 -24.05 -1.10
CA THR A 2 -29.54 -22.90 -1.84
C THR A 2 -28.44 -22.25 -1.02
N ARG A 3 -27.16 -22.41 -1.39
CA ARG A 3 -26.05 -21.70 -0.73
C ARG A 3 -26.31 -20.20 -0.89
N GLN A 4 -26.31 -19.46 0.23
CA GLN A 4 -26.59 -18.03 0.25
C GLN A 4 -25.56 -17.29 -0.62
N ASN A 5 -26.02 -16.45 -1.56
CA ASN A 5 -25.14 -15.75 -2.51
C ASN A 5 -24.38 -14.56 -1.89
N TRP A 6 -24.60 -14.29 -0.61
CA TRP A 6 -23.94 -13.21 0.12
C TRP A 6 -23.83 -13.53 1.61
N VAL A 7 -22.86 -12.91 2.27
CA VAL A 7 -22.67 -12.89 3.72
C VAL A 7 -22.51 -11.44 4.19
N LYS A 8 -23.04 -11.14 5.37
CA LYS A 8 -22.86 -9.86 6.05
C LYS A 8 -22.07 -10.05 7.34
N ILE A 9 -21.12 -9.15 7.56
CA ILE A 9 -20.28 -9.10 8.75
C ILE A 9 -20.59 -7.77 9.44
N PRO A 10 -21.37 -7.77 10.53
CA PRO A 10 -21.59 -6.56 11.30
C PRO A 10 -20.26 -6.12 11.93
N ILE A 11 -19.97 -4.83 11.86
CA ILE A 11 -18.75 -4.22 12.39
C ILE A 11 -19.08 -3.49 13.67
N LYS A 12 -18.75 -4.10 14.81
CA LYS A 12 -18.82 -3.46 16.11
C LYS A 12 -17.42 -3.43 16.73
N PRO A 13 -16.85 -2.25 17.03
CA PRO A 13 -15.53 -2.16 17.67
C PRO A 13 -15.44 -2.96 18.98
N THR A 14 -16.55 -3.08 19.70
CA THR A 14 -16.69 -3.89 20.93
C THR A 14 -16.35 -5.36 20.72
N ASP A 15 -16.66 -5.92 19.55
CA ASP A 15 -16.43 -7.34 19.23
C ASP A 15 -14.94 -7.68 19.11
N TYR A 16 -14.09 -6.66 19.09
CA TYR A 16 -12.64 -6.78 18.97
C TYR A 16 -11.90 -6.28 20.21
N GLU A 17 -12.58 -5.79 21.27
CA GLU A 17 -11.92 -5.24 22.46
C GLU A 17 -11.06 -6.24 23.23
N SER A 18 -11.53 -7.48 23.34
CA SER A 18 -10.79 -8.57 23.98
C SER A 18 -9.90 -9.36 23.03
N LYS A 19 -9.96 -9.08 21.72
CA LYS A 19 -9.19 -9.81 20.71
C LYS A 19 -7.82 -9.19 20.54
N LEU A 20 -6.80 -10.04 20.61
CA LEU A 20 -5.41 -9.66 20.37
C LEU A 20 -4.96 -10.11 18.99
N GLY A 21 -4.77 -9.16 18.08
CA GLY A 21 -4.23 -9.40 16.75
C GLY A 21 -2.83 -8.83 16.63
N ARG A 22 -1.94 -9.54 15.93
CA ARG A 22 -0.60 -9.06 15.59
C ARG A 22 -0.19 -9.61 14.22
N ILE A 23 0.61 -8.83 13.49
CA ILE A 23 1.37 -9.33 12.34
C ILE A 23 2.69 -9.86 12.88
N ALA A 24 3.12 -11.02 12.39
CA ALA A 24 4.37 -11.65 12.78
C ALA A 24 4.93 -12.44 11.58
N ASN A 25 6.17 -12.90 11.71
CA ASN A 25 6.85 -13.78 10.74
C ASN A 25 6.94 -13.18 9.33
N HIS A 26 7.28 -11.89 9.24
CA HIS A 26 7.57 -11.27 7.95
C HIS A 26 8.68 -12.02 7.22
N LYS A 27 8.37 -12.43 5.99
CA LYS A 27 9.32 -13.07 5.08
C LYS A 27 9.30 -12.31 3.76
N THR A 28 10.46 -11.85 3.33
CA THR A 28 10.65 -11.33 1.96
C THR A 28 10.81 -12.51 1.02
N ILE A 29 9.96 -12.60 0.00
CA ILE A 29 10.03 -13.66 -1.02
C ILE A 29 10.77 -13.21 -2.28
N SER A 30 10.75 -11.90 -2.57
CA SER A 30 11.45 -11.27 -3.69
C SER A 30 11.48 -9.76 -3.48
N GLU A 31 12.42 -9.12 -4.16
CA GLU A 31 12.48 -7.68 -4.33
C GLU A 31 12.40 -7.36 -5.82
N TYR A 32 11.80 -6.22 -6.18
CA TYR A 32 11.71 -5.79 -7.56
C TYR A 32 11.75 -4.26 -7.65
N SER A 33 12.23 -3.76 -8.78
CA SER A 33 12.14 -2.38 -9.19
C SER A 33 11.15 -2.23 -10.35
N VAL A 34 10.49 -1.07 -10.40
CA VAL A 34 9.64 -0.68 -11.53
C VAL A 34 10.31 0.50 -12.22
N ILE A 35 10.64 0.31 -13.50
CA ILE A 35 11.23 1.33 -14.35
C ILE A 35 10.17 1.85 -15.31
N MET A 36 10.06 3.17 -15.37
CA MET A 36 9.20 3.88 -16.31
C MET A 36 10.07 4.40 -17.45
N TYR A 37 9.83 3.93 -18.67
CA TYR A 37 10.46 4.52 -19.84
C TYR A 37 9.68 5.76 -20.32
N HIS A 38 10.42 6.81 -20.67
CA HIS A 38 9.91 7.94 -21.44
C HIS A 38 9.75 7.49 -22.90
N SER A 39 8.78 6.60 -23.16
CA SER A 39 8.44 6.13 -24.49
C SER A 39 6.97 6.48 -24.80
N PRO A 40 6.59 6.58 -26.08
CA PRO A 40 5.19 6.84 -26.46
C PRO A 40 4.19 5.79 -25.95
N THR A 41 4.67 4.61 -25.54
CA THR A 41 3.83 3.52 -25.00
C THR A 41 3.77 3.50 -23.47
N GLU A 42 4.61 4.28 -22.78
CA GLU A 42 4.73 4.33 -21.31
C GLU A 42 4.82 2.94 -20.66
N GLU A 43 5.64 2.05 -21.22
CA GLU A 43 5.79 0.70 -20.68
C GLU A 43 6.51 0.70 -19.33
N ARG A 44 5.87 0.03 -18.36
CA ARG A 44 6.45 -0.30 -17.06
C ARG A 44 7.26 -1.58 -17.21
N GLU A 45 8.57 -1.48 -17.04
CA GLU A 45 9.40 -2.67 -16.90
C GLU A 45 9.55 -3.03 -15.43
N ILE A 46 9.26 -4.28 -15.12
CA ILE A 46 9.55 -4.87 -13.81
C ILE A 46 10.86 -5.62 -13.90
N ARG A 47 11.80 -5.29 -13.02
CA ARG A 47 13.07 -6.00 -12.85
C ARG A 47 13.16 -6.60 -11.46
N ASN A 48 13.68 -7.82 -11.36
CA ASN A 48 13.93 -8.49 -10.08
C ASN A 48 15.29 -8.04 -9.53
N ASP A 49 15.41 -6.74 -9.24
CA ASP A 49 16.62 -6.12 -8.72
C ASP A 49 16.31 -4.97 -7.76
N LEU A 50 17.36 -4.31 -7.28
CA LEU A 50 17.30 -3.16 -6.36
C LEU A 50 17.73 -1.86 -7.04
N THR A 51 17.61 -1.77 -8.37
CA THR A 51 18.15 -0.65 -9.15
C THR A 51 17.59 0.70 -8.69
N ASN A 52 16.33 0.75 -8.28
CA ASN A 52 15.66 1.97 -7.84
C ASN A 52 15.58 2.12 -6.31
N VAL A 53 16.30 1.29 -5.53
CA VAL A 53 16.34 1.45 -4.07
C VAL A 53 17.20 2.65 -3.71
N ARG A 54 16.71 3.43 -2.73
CA ARG A 54 17.42 4.58 -2.17
C ARG A 54 17.79 4.30 -0.71
N TYR A 55 18.91 4.86 -0.29
CA TYR A 55 19.51 4.63 1.02
C TYR A 55 19.41 5.89 1.84
N LEU A 56 19.14 5.77 3.14
CA LEU A 56 19.16 6.91 4.04
C LEU A 56 20.59 7.45 4.17
N ILE A 57 20.73 8.78 4.18
CA ILE A 57 22.01 9.41 4.46
C ILE A 57 22.35 9.36 5.94
N ASP A 58 23.65 9.39 6.24
CA ASP A 58 24.15 9.45 7.61
C ASP A 58 23.65 10.70 8.35
N ASP A 59 23.47 10.57 9.66
CA ASP A 59 22.97 11.64 10.52
C ASP A 59 23.85 12.90 10.45
N ASP A 60 25.18 12.74 10.44
CA ASP A 60 26.13 13.87 10.35
C ASP A 60 25.97 14.65 9.03
N VAL A 61 25.77 13.93 7.92
CA VAL A 61 25.54 14.54 6.60
C VAL A 61 24.19 15.24 6.60
N ARG A 62 23.14 14.57 7.06
CA ARG A 62 21.78 15.13 7.15
C ARG A 62 21.76 16.43 7.95
N ASP A 63 22.36 16.42 9.13
CA ASP A 63 22.29 17.54 10.06
C ASP A 63 23.10 18.73 9.55
N SER A 64 24.18 18.49 8.79
CA SER A 64 24.94 19.54 8.10
C SER A 64 24.18 20.22 6.96
N LEU A 65 23.17 19.55 6.38
CA LEU A 65 22.39 20.04 5.24
C LEU A 65 21.07 20.74 5.67
N LEU A 66 20.72 20.69 6.95
CA LEU A 66 19.54 21.40 7.46
C LEU A 66 19.77 22.93 7.46
N PRO A 67 18.72 23.74 7.23
CA PRO A 67 17.32 23.35 7.01
C PRO A 67 17.00 23.00 5.54
N PHE A 68 16.08 22.04 5.33
CA PHE A 68 15.63 21.68 3.97
C PHE A 68 14.46 22.53 3.49
N ASP A 69 14.56 23.16 2.31
CA ASP A 69 13.42 23.81 1.65
C ASP A 69 12.63 22.82 0.80
N LEU A 70 11.46 22.39 1.28
CA LEU A 70 10.59 21.44 0.57
C LEU A 70 9.78 22.05 -0.58
N LYS A 71 10.01 23.32 -0.95
CA LYS A 71 9.43 23.96 -2.14
C LYS A 71 10.41 23.98 -3.32
N LEU A 72 11.70 23.76 -3.07
CA LEU A 72 12.75 23.89 -4.07
C LEU A 72 12.62 22.83 -5.16
N GLY A 73 12.33 23.25 -6.40
CA GLY A 73 12.10 22.37 -7.55
C GLY A 73 10.64 22.05 -7.83
N LEU A 74 9.67 22.69 -7.13
CA LEU A 74 8.24 22.44 -7.36
C LEU A 74 7.81 22.70 -8.81
N LYS A 75 8.43 23.68 -9.49
CA LYS A 75 8.11 24.04 -10.88
C LYS A 75 8.54 22.98 -11.89
N THR A 76 9.52 22.15 -11.55
CA THR A 76 10.05 21.06 -12.39
C THR A 76 9.56 19.70 -11.91
N PHE A 77 8.57 19.66 -11.00
CA PHE A 77 8.03 18.43 -10.46
C PHE A 77 7.43 17.55 -11.56
N GLN A 78 7.97 16.34 -11.71
CA GLN A 78 7.44 15.33 -12.62
C GLN A 78 6.36 14.55 -11.89
N ASP A 79 5.15 15.08 -11.90
CA ASP A 79 4.00 14.45 -11.26
C ASP A 79 3.37 13.42 -12.19
N LYS A 80 3.22 12.18 -11.71
CA LYS A 80 2.34 11.15 -12.30
C LYS A 80 0.93 11.65 -12.67
N GLN A 81 0.48 12.81 -12.16
CA GLN A 81 -0.89 13.33 -12.30
C GLN A 81 -1.06 14.60 -13.14
N ILE A 82 0.00 15.22 -13.68
CA ILE A 82 -0.12 16.53 -14.36
C ILE A 82 0.14 16.42 -15.88
N GLU A 83 -0.83 16.95 -16.64
CA GLU A 83 -0.96 17.09 -18.11
C GLU A 83 -1.55 15.93 -18.90
N GLY A 84 -2.83 16.08 -19.27
CA GLY A 84 -3.49 15.45 -20.43
C GLY A 84 -3.77 13.95 -20.32
N GLU A 85 -2.98 13.26 -19.53
CA GLU A 85 -3.08 11.85 -19.29
C GLU A 85 -3.85 11.67 -17.99
N THR A 86 -5.09 11.20 -18.17
CA THR A 86 -5.62 10.18 -17.28
C THR A 86 -4.59 9.06 -17.31
N LEU A 87 -3.50 9.20 -16.54
CA LEU A 87 -2.48 8.19 -16.33
C LEU A 87 -3.12 7.14 -15.42
N ARG A 88 -4.01 6.45 -16.13
CA ARG A 88 -4.48 5.11 -16.05
C ARG A 88 -4.78 4.75 -14.63
N LYS A 89 -6.07 4.87 -14.27
CA LYS A 89 -6.81 3.95 -13.39
C LYS A 89 -5.88 2.78 -13.07
N GLU A 90 -5.06 2.80 -12.01
CA GLU A 90 -4.02 1.78 -11.89
C GLU A 90 -4.75 0.43 -11.96
N PRO A 91 -4.54 -0.37 -13.01
CA PRO A 91 -5.25 -1.60 -13.13
C PRO A 91 -4.70 -2.47 -12.02
N CYS A 92 -5.57 -2.77 -11.06
CA CYS A 92 -5.55 -4.05 -10.38
C CYS A 92 -4.17 -4.51 -9.90
N LEU A 93 -4.00 -5.82 -9.92
CA LEU A 93 -2.79 -6.52 -9.57
C LEU A 93 -1.88 -6.63 -10.80
N GLN A 94 -2.02 -5.79 -11.84
CA GLN A 94 -1.29 -5.94 -13.10
C GLN A 94 0.22 -5.98 -12.89
N THR A 95 0.78 -5.01 -12.16
CA THR A 95 2.21 -5.01 -11.83
C THR A 95 2.60 -6.31 -11.12
N LEU A 96 1.79 -6.76 -10.17
CA LEU A 96 2.07 -7.98 -9.42
C LEU A 96 1.95 -9.26 -10.28
N CYS A 97 1.01 -9.29 -11.22
CA CYS A 97 0.84 -10.35 -12.19
C CYS A 97 2.03 -10.40 -13.16
N ASN A 98 2.46 -9.24 -13.67
CA ASN A 98 3.62 -9.12 -14.55
C ASN A 98 4.92 -9.49 -13.84
N TRP A 99 5.04 -9.20 -12.55
CA TRP A 99 6.15 -9.66 -11.72
C TRP A 99 6.12 -11.18 -11.57
N ALA A 100 4.94 -11.75 -11.28
CA ALA A 100 4.78 -13.17 -10.99
C ALA A 100 5.10 -14.08 -12.20
N ILE A 101 4.72 -13.69 -13.42
CA ILE A 101 5.08 -14.45 -14.64
C ILE A 101 6.59 -14.46 -14.94
N LYS A 102 7.37 -13.58 -14.29
CA LYS A 102 8.84 -13.52 -14.41
C LYS A 102 9.56 -14.28 -13.28
N GLN A 103 8.83 -14.85 -12.32
CA GLN A 103 9.43 -15.57 -11.21
C GLN A 103 9.73 -17.03 -11.58
N PRO A 104 10.74 -17.65 -10.95
CA PRO A 104 10.89 -19.09 -11.00
C PRO A 104 9.68 -19.76 -10.33
N GLY A 105 9.09 -20.75 -11.00
CA GLY A 105 7.93 -21.48 -10.50
C GLY A 105 7.03 -21.92 -11.66
N SER A 106 6.44 -23.10 -11.53
CA SER A 106 5.51 -23.66 -12.51
C SER A 106 4.06 -23.41 -12.14
N THR A 107 3.78 -23.20 -10.84
CA THR A 107 2.43 -22.95 -10.34
C THR A 107 2.34 -21.61 -9.61
N ILE A 108 1.12 -21.06 -9.54
CA ILE A 108 0.82 -19.85 -8.78
C ILE A 108 1.22 -20.01 -7.31
N ASN A 109 0.95 -21.18 -6.72
CA ASN A 109 1.27 -21.45 -5.33
C ASN A 109 2.78 -21.43 -5.05
N GLU A 110 3.60 -21.95 -5.97
CA GLU A 110 5.06 -21.90 -5.87
C GLU A 110 5.59 -20.46 -5.96
N VAL A 111 5.11 -19.68 -6.94
CA VAL A 111 5.55 -18.30 -7.15
C VAL A 111 5.26 -17.40 -5.95
N PHE A 112 4.15 -17.65 -5.25
CA PHE A 112 3.76 -16.92 -4.05
C PHE A 112 4.11 -17.64 -2.73
N ASP A 113 5.04 -18.60 -2.76
CA ASP A 113 5.58 -19.28 -1.57
C ASP A 113 4.49 -19.82 -0.62
N GLY A 114 3.43 -20.42 -1.20
CA GLY A 114 2.32 -21.00 -0.46
C GLY A 114 1.35 -20.00 0.17
N ALA A 115 1.38 -18.72 -0.24
CA ALA A 115 0.49 -17.71 0.31
C ALA A 115 -1.00 -17.98 0.01
N ASP A 116 -1.85 -17.73 1.02
CA ASP A 116 -3.31 -17.79 0.87
C ASP A 116 -3.88 -16.59 0.11
N PHE A 117 -3.28 -15.41 0.30
CA PHE A 117 -3.77 -14.15 -0.22
C PHE A 117 -2.66 -13.34 -0.88
N VAL A 118 -3.00 -12.70 -1.99
CA VAL A 118 -2.11 -11.82 -2.74
C VAL A 118 -2.82 -10.49 -2.97
N THR A 119 -2.23 -9.40 -2.46
CA THR A 119 -2.79 -8.05 -2.58
C THR A 119 -1.75 -6.97 -2.28
N TRP A 120 -2.12 -5.71 -2.53
CA TRP A 120 -1.33 -4.56 -2.15
C TRP A 120 -1.42 -4.27 -0.64
N ARG A 121 -0.32 -3.82 -0.03
CA ARG A 121 -0.27 -3.32 1.36
C ARG A 121 -1.41 -2.34 1.66
N GLY A 122 -1.67 -1.40 0.75
CA GLY A 122 -2.71 -0.39 0.90
C GLY A 122 -4.10 -0.98 1.11
N THR A 123 -4.40 -2.11 0.46
CA THR A 123 -5.64 -2.87 0.60
C THR A 123 -5.78 -3.42 2.01
N LEU A 124 -4.77 -4.14 2.51
CA LEU A 124 -4.77 -4.72 3.86
C LEU A 124 -4.91 -3.64 4.94
N LYS A 125 -4.16 -2.54 4.81
CA LYS A 125 -4.23 -1.39 5.73
C LYS A 125 -5.66 -0.86 5.81
N ARG A 126 -6.33 -0.72 4.67
CA ARG A 126 -7.67 -0.14 4.59
C ARG A 126 -8.73 -1.06 5.16
N ILE A 127 -8.64 -2.36 4.88
CA ILE A 127 -9.49 -3.36 5.54
C ILE A 127 -9.26 -3.28 7.06
N ALA A 128 -8.00 -3.37 7.53
CA ALA A 128 -7.68 -3.33 8.95
C ALA A 128 -8.18 -2.06 9.66
N ALA A 129 -8.13 -0.91 8.99
CA ALA A 129 -8.58 0.38 9.54
C ALA A 129 -10.12 0.51 9.65
N THR A 130 -10.91 -0.37 9.03
CA THR A 130 -12.39 -0.28 8.94
C THR A 130 -13.08 -0.11 10.29
N ILE A 131 -12.58 -0.76 11.34
CA ILE A 131 -13.20 -0.68 12.67
C ILE A 131 -13.05 0.71 13.33
N HIS A 132 -12.08 1.51 12.88
CA HIS A 132 -11.76 2.84 13.43
C HIS A 132 -12.06 3.97 12.45
N LYS A 133 -12.38 3.64 11.19
CA LYS A 133 -12.61 4.59 10.10
C LYS A 133 -13.88 4.26 9.32
N LYS A 134 -14.63 5.29 8.96
CA LYS A 134 -15.87 5.16 8.18
C LYS A 134 -15.66 5.22 6.67
N ASP A 135 -14.41 5.09 6.22
CA ASP A 135 -14.05 5.18 4.81
C ASP A 135 -14.58 3.96 4.06
N THR A 136 -15.52 4.17 3.14
CA THR A 136 -16.06 3.09 2.32
C THR A 136 -15.00 2.53 1.39
N TRP A 137 -15.14 1.25 1.09
CA TRP A 137 -14.27 0.54 0.16
C TRP A 137 -15.04 -0.55 -0.55
N ARG A 138 -14.52 -0.97 -1.70
CA ARG A 138 -15.01 -2.09 -2.48
C ARG A 138 -13.84 -2.81 -3.11
N PHE A 139 -13.74 -4.11 -2.85
CA PHE A 139 -12.71 -4.99 -3.35
C PHE A 139 -13.32 -6.15 -4.14
N VAL A 140 -12.57 -6.65 -5.11
CA VAL A 140 -12.85 -7.90 -5.80
C VAL A 140 -11.82 -8.92 -5.35
N ALA A 141 -12.26 -10.13 -5.04
CA ALA A 141 -11.38 -11.26 -4.76
C ALA A 141 -11.60 -12.37 -5.80
N VAL A 142 -10.51 -12.90 -6.35
CA VAL A 142 -10.50 -14.00 -7.34
C VAL A 142 -9.64 -15.13 -6.79
N SER A 143 -10.18 -16.35 -6.78
CA SER A 143 -9.47 -17.57 -6.41
C SER A 143 -8.88 -18.22 -7.66
N LEU A 144 -7.55 -18.38 -7.70
CA LEU A 144 -6.86 -18.96 -8.85
C LEU A 144 -5.62 -19.74 -8.38
N GLY A 145 -5.48 -20.99 -8.79
CA GLY A 145 -4.32 -21.83 -8.46
C GLY A 145 -4.11 -22.01 -6.94
N GLY A 146 -5.19 -22.01 -6.15
CA GLY A 146 -5.14 -22.12 -4.69
C GLY A 146 -4.82 -20.81 -3.95
N VAL A 147 -4.69 -19.69 -4.67
CA VAL A 147 -4.35 -18.37 -4.12
C VAL A 147 -5.48 -17.37 -4.35
N ILE A 148 -5.77 -16.53 -3.36
CA ILE A 148 -6.84 -15.52 -3.44
C ILE A 148 -6.25 -14.12 -3.71
N PHE A 149 -6.52 -13.60 -4.89
CA PHE A 149 -6.09 -12.28 -5.35
C PHE A 149 -7.13 -11.22 -4.95
N ILE A 150 -6.74 -10.23 -4.15
CA ILE A 150 -7.64 -9.14 -3.73
C ILE A 150 -7.23 -7.83 -4.40
N SER A 151 -8.14 -7.24 -5.17
CA SER A 151 -7.94 -6.00 -5.91
C SER A 151 -8.96 -4.93 -5.48
N GLU A 152 -8.52 -3.69 -5.33
CA GLU A 152 -9.43 -2.56 -5.14
C GLU A 152 -10.05 -2.10 -6.46
N GLN A 153 -11.36 -1.86 -6.43
CA GLN A 153 -12.03 -1.19 -7.54
C GLN A 153 -11.52 0.26 -7.59
N ALA A 154 -10.92 0.62 -8.72
CA ALA A 154 -10.21 1.88 -8.91
C ALA A 154 -11.05 3.07 -8.41
N ARG A 155 -10.49 3.83 -7.47
CA ARG A 155 -11.07 5.11 -7.03
C ARG A 155 -10.84 6.15 -8.12
N GLU A 156 -11.89 6.89 -8.45
CA GLU A 156 -11.73 8.18 -9.15
C GLU A 156 -11.15 9.17 -8.14
N TYR A 157 -9.85 9.42 -8.24
CA TYR A 157 -9.22 10.52 -7.51
C TYR A 157 -9.60 11.81 -8.24
N HIS A 158 -10.55 12.56 -7.69
CA HIS A 158 -10.80 13.92 -8.17
C HIS A 158 -9.57 14.78 -7.82
N GLY A 159 -8.78 15.11 -8.83
CA GLY A 159 -7.53 15.87 -8.71
C GLY A 159 -7.76 17.21 -8.02
N GLY A 160 -7.34 17.31 -6.76
CA GLY A 160 -7.30 18.54 -6.00
C GLY A 160 -6.01 19.30 -6.26
N ARG A 161 -6.13 20.60 -6.58
CA ARG A 161 -5.09 21.54 -7.05
C ARG A 161 -3.98 21.92 -6.04
N HIS A 162 -3.61 21.05 -5.11
CA HIS A 162 -2.55 21.35 -4.14
C HIS A 162 -1.36 20.39 -4.30
N HIS A 163 -0.48 20.70 -5.26
CA HIS A 163 0.75 19.94 -5.52
C HIS A 163 1.74 20.03 -4.36
N LEU A 164 1.79 21.15 -3.63
CA LEU A 164 2.83 21.40 -2.63
C LEU A 164 2.84 20.41 -1.44
N PRO A 165 1.72 20.07 -0.79
CA PRO A 165 1.73 19.04 0.27
C PRO A 165 2.26 17.68 -0.20
N THR A 166 1.80 17.21 -1.37
CA THR A 166 2.24 15.94 -1.97
C THR A 166 3.71 15.99 -2.36
N TYR A 167 4.09 17.02 -3.13
CA TYR A 167 5.47 17.30 -3.54
C TYR A 167 6.43 17.32 -2.35
N SER A 168 6.06 17.99 -1.27
CA SER A 168 6.94 18.17 -0.12
C SER A 168 7.33 16.84 0.56
N GLY A 169 6.52 15.79 0.41
CA GLY A 169 6.88 14.45 0.86
C GLY A 169 8.01 13.86 0.02
N PHE A 170 7.87 13.91 -1.30
CA PHE A 170 8.88 13.42 -2.25
C PHE A 170 10.17 14.25 -2.22
N LYS A 171 10.06 15.57 -2.06
CA LYS A 171 11.23 16.44 -1.92
C LYS A 171 12.01 16.14 -0.65
N PHE A 172 11.32 15.88 0.47
CA PHE A 172 11.99 15.49 1.70
C PHE A 172 12.76 14.20 1.54
N GLU A 173 12.15 13.21 0.90
CA GLU A 173 12.80 11.96 0.54
C GLU A 173 14.08 12.15 -0.27
N GLN A 174 14.03 13.00 -1.30
CA GLN A 174 15.21 13.34 -2.11
C GLN A 174 16.34 13.92 -1.26
N TYR A 175 16.02 14.75 -0.25
CA TYR A 175 17.04 15.33 0.65
C TYR A 175 17.67 14.32 1.61
N ILE A 176 16.90 13.33 2.07
CA ILE A 176 17.37 12.40 3.12
C ILE A 176 17.79 11.04 2.57
N THR A 177 17.88 10.90 1.26
CA THR A 177 18.28 9.63 0.63
C THR A 177 19.23 9.82 -0.53
N THR A 178 20.11 8.85 -0.73
CA THR A 178 21.07 8.75 -1.84
C THR A 178 20.76 7.55 -2.73
N ASN A 179 21.36 7.54 -3.91
CA ASN A 179 21.50 6.34 -4.71
C ASN A 179 22.50 5.35 -4.05
N ARG A 180 22.73 4.20 -4.69
CA ARG A 180 23.67 3.19 -4.20
C ARG A 180 25.13 3.67 -4.09
N ASP A 181 25.51 4.63 -4.91
CA ASP A 181 26.87 5.17 -4.96
C ASP A 181 27.12 6.25 -3.89
N GLY A 182 26.07 6.64 -3.15
CA GLY A 182 26.14 7.65 -2.09
C GLY A 182 25.94 9.07 -2.60
N ASP A 183 25.61 9.25 -3.88
CA ASP A 183 25.41 10.57 -4.47
C ASP A 183 24.07 11.16 -4.07
N LEU A 184 24.10 12.44 -3.69
CA LEU A 184 22.92 13.27 -3.46
C LEU A 184 22.47 13.85 -4.79
N ASP A 185 21.21 13.63 -5.16
CA ASP A 185 20.58 14.19 -6.36
C ASP A 185 19.59 15.31 -5.99
N SER A 186 19.87 16.06 -4.92
CA SER A 186 18.93 17.02 -4.32
C SER A 186 18.51 18.16 -5.24
N ASP A 187 19.21 18.39 -6.36
CA ASP A 187 18.89 19.41 -7.35
C ASP A 187 18.17 18.85 -8.58
N GLU A 188 18.09 17.54 -8.73
CA GLU A 188 17.37 16.90 -9.83
C GLU A 188 15.85 17.11 -9.70
N PRO A 189 15.10 17.07 -10.81
CA PRO A 189 13.65 17.09 -10.77
C PRO A 189 13.11 15.99 -9.86
N VAL A 190 12.26 16.38 -8.89
CA VAL A 190 11.58 15.39 -8.05
C VAL A 190 10.66 14.54 -8.92
N ASP A 191 10.80 13.23 -8.80
CA ASP A 191 10.01 12.26 -9.54
C ASP A 191 9.24 11.37 -8.56
N ASN A 192 7.91 11.44 -8.59
CA ASN A 192 7.05 10.57 -7.77
C ASN A 192 6.76 9.21 -8.43
N ARG A 193 7.42 8.89 -9.55
CA ARG A 193 7.24 7.63 -10.27
C ARG A 193 7.84 6.44 -9.54
N SER A 194 8.96 6.64 -8.85
CA SER A 194 9.56 5.69 -7.91
C SER A 194 8.78 5.58 -6.59
N THR A 195 8.71 4.37 -6.01
CA THR A 195 7.90 4.09 -4.82
C THR A 195 8.75 3.98 -3.57
N PHE A 196 8.49 4.84 -2.58
CA PHE A 196 9.15 4.80 -1.28
C PHE A 196 8.21 5.23 -0.16
N GLU A 197 8.64 5.11 1.11
CA GLU A 197 7.81 5.40 2.28
C GLU A 197 8.55 6.24 3.32
N LEU A 198 8.58 7.55 3.11
CA LEU A 198 9.03 8.56 4.08
C LEU A 198 7.90 9.54 4.39
N LYS A 199 7.94 10.22 5.55
CA LYS A 199 6.87 11.12 5.99
C LYS A 199 7.39 12.52 6.33
N THR A 200 6.60 13.55 6.04
CA THR A 200 6.80 14.90 6.58
C THR A 200 5.60 15.31 7.43
N GLY A 201 5.84 16.14 8.44
CA GLY A 201 4.80 16.58 9.36
C GLY A 201 5.14 17.91 10.03
N ARG A 202 4.12 18.59 10.54
CA ARG A 202 4.29 19.81 11.37
C ARG A 202 4.50 19.47 12.86
N ASP A 203 4.20 18.23 13.25
CA ASP A 203 4.20 17.78 14.63
C ASP A 203 4.55 16.28 14.68
N VAL A 204 5.40 15.90 15.63
CA VAL A 204 5.80 14.53 15.96
C VAL A 204 4.59 13.65 16.31
N LYS A 205 3.48 14.23 16.76
CA LYS A 205 2.21 13.49 16.97
C LYS A 205 1.71 12.79 15.71
N ASN A 206 2.18 13.20 14.52
CA ASN A 206 1.87 12.51 13.27
C ASN A 206 2.48 11.10 13.17
N PHE A 207 3.51 10.76 13.95
CA PHE A 207 4.03 9.39 14.06
C PHE A 207 2.96 8.42 14.61
N GLY A 208 2.14 8.90 15.55
CA GLY A 208 1.14 8.11 16.25
C GLY A 208 -0.19 7.94 15.51
N LYS A 209 -0.25 8.16 14.19
CA LYS A 209 -1.48 7.90 13.43
C LYS A 209 -1.63 6.40 13.21
N LEU A 210 -2.85 5.89 13.45
CA LEU A 210 -3.17 4.46 13.27
C LEU A 210 -2.74 3.93 11.90
N GLU A 211 -3.03 4.65 10.82
CA GLU A 211 -2.67 4.22 9.46
C GLU A 211 -1.17 4.10 9.23
N THR A 212 -0.40 5.00 9.85
CA THR A 212 1.06 4.99 9.76
C THR A 212 1.61 3.76 10.45
N VAL A 213 1.06 3.37 11.60
CA VAL A 213 1.47 2.13 12.27
C VAL A 213 1.02 0.89 11.50
N LEU A 214 -0.24 0.84 11.06
CA LEU A 214 -0.78 -0.28 10.30
C LEU A 214 0.01 -0.55 9.03
N GLN A 215 0.31 0.49 8.23
CA GLN A 215 1.04 0.30 6.99
C GLN A 215 2.46 -0.22 7.22
N SER A 216 3.15 0.24 8.27
CA SER A 216 4.52 -0.15 8.57
C SER A 216 4.59 -1.59 9.08
N GLU A 217 3.76 -1.95 10.06
CA GLU A 217 3.72 -3.31 10.61
C GLU A 217 3.26 -4.34 9.58
N ILE A 218 2.38 -4.01 8.61
CA ILE A 218 1.97 -4.95 7.55
C ILE A 218 3.16 -5.37 6.67
N VAL A 219 4.13 -4.48 6.42
CA VAL A 219 5.32 -4.79 5.59
C VAL A 219 6.60 -5.01 6.40
N GLY A 220 6.52 -5.00 7.73
CA GLY A 220 7.68 -5.25 8.60
C GLY A 220 8.63 -4.06 8.77
N VAL A 221 8.19 -2.83 8.45
CA VAL A 221 8.96 -1.61 8.71
C VAL A 221 8.96 -1.30 10.21
N LYS A 222 10.15 -1.18 10.80
CA LYS A 222 10.35 -1.05 12.26
C LYS A 222 10.54 0.40 12.74
N SER A 223 11.11 1.25 11.89
CA SER A 223 11.40 2.66 12.18
C SER A 223 10.65 3.57 11.23
N LEU A 224 10.38 4.78 11.70
CA LEU A 224 9.82 5.87 10.93
C LEU A 224 10.72 7.09 11.06
N ILE A 225 10.98 7.76 9.95
CA ILE A 225 11.71 9.02 9.88
C ILE A 225 10.74 10.12 9.47
N MET A 226 10.78 11.24 10.18
CA MET A 226 9.93 12.40 9.91
C MET A 226 10.72 13.70 9.91
N GLY A 227 10.64 14.43 8.80
CA GLY A 227 11.03 15.83 8.75
C GLY A 227 9.97 16.70 9.43
N ILE A 228 10.36 17.39 10.51
CA ILE A 228 9.52 18.35 11.20
C ILE A 228 9.69 19.71 10.53
N LYS A 229 8.60 20.18 9.91
CA LYS A 229 8.60 21.42 9.13
C LYS A 229 7.74 22.52 9.73
N GLY A 230 8.21 23.75 9.60
CA GLY A 230 7.44 24.96 9.92
C GLY A 230 6.39 25.30 8.84
N GLU A 231 5.72 26.45 8.99
CA GLU A 231 4.67 26.90 8.06
C GLU A 231 5.19 27.19 6.65
N ASN A 232 6.47 27.56 6.54
CA ASN A 232 7.12 27.89 5.27
C ASN A 232 7.67 26.68 4.50
N TYR A 233 7.34 25.46 4.92
CA TYR A 233 7.84 24.20 4.35
C TYR A 233 9.36 24.00 4.49
N MET A 234 9.97 24.68 5.46
CA MET A 234 11.35 24.45 5.88
C MET A 234 11.37 23.32 6.91
N VAL A 235 12.14 22.27 6.67
CA VAL A 235 12.43 21.24 7.68
C VAL A 235 13.54 21.74 8.58
N GLU A 236 13.24 21.86 9.86
CA GLU A 236 14.17 22.38 10.87
C GLU A 236 14.87 21.27 11.64
N ARG A 237 14.24 20.10 11.70
CA ARG A 237 14.79 18.91 12.33
C ARG A 237 14.20 17.64 11.72
N VAL A 238 14.94 16.54 11.84
CA VAL A 238 14.48 15.21 11.48
C VAL A 238 14.45 14.36 12.74
N GLU A 239 13.36 13.63 12.93
CA GLU A 239 13.21 12.71 14.04
C GLU A 239 13.06 11.28 13.52
N GLU A 240 13.69 10.34 14.21
CA GLU A 240 13.46 8.91 14.03
C GLU A 240 12.78 8.34 15.28
N THR A 241 11.81 7.45 15.08
CA THR A 241 11.24 6.66 16.18
C THR A 241 10.84 5.28 15.69
N SER A 242 10.92 4.28 16.59
CA SER A 242 10.45 2.95 16.28
C SER A 242 8.93 2.81 16.47
N ILE A 243 8.33 1.88 15.74
CA ILE A 243 6.92 1.52 15.91
C ILE A 243 6.62 1.09 17.35
N ASP A 244 7.54 0.34 17.98
CA ASP A 244 7.39 -0.10 19.36
C ASP A 244 7.39 1.08 20.34
N GLN A 245 8.27 2.06 20.14
CA GLN A 245 8.28 3.29 20.94
C GLN A 245 6.97 4.08 20.78
N ILE A 246 6.44 4.18 19.56
CA ILE A 246 5.13 4.83 19.31
C ILE A 246 4.03 4.13 20.10
N LYS A 247 3.96 2.79 20.04
CA LYS A 247 2.93 1.99 20.72
C LYS A 247 3.08 2.04 22.24
N ALA A 248 4.31 2.04 22.75
CA ALA A 248 4.60 2.15 24.19
C ALA A 248 4.20 3.52 24.75
N LYS A 249 4.48 4.60 24.02
CA LYS A 249 4.09 5.97 24.41
C LYS A 249 2.59 6.24 24.23
N ASN A 250 1.92 5.47 23.37
CA ASN A 250 0.50 5.64 23.06
C ASN A 250 -0.25 4.31 23.13
N GLY A 251 -0.65 3.92 24.35
CA GLY A 251 -1.41 2.69 24.59
C GLY A 251 -2.73 2.60 23.82
N GLN A 252 -3.33 3.74 23.45
CA GLN A 252 -4.53 3.75 22.59
C GLN A 252 -4.19 3.25 21.17
N ILE A 253 -3.04 3.60 20.62
CA ILE A 253 -2.59 3.12 19.31
C ILE A 253 -2.22 1.64 19.37
N ALA A 254 -1.57 1.19 20.43
CA ALA A 254 -1.32 -0.24 20.65
C ALA A 254 -2.63 -1.06 20.66
N ARG A 255 -3.65 -0.58 21.38
CA ARG A 255 -4.98 -1.21 21.38
C ARG A 255 -5.64 -1.19 20.01
N LYS A 256 -5.70 -0.01 19.35
CA LYS A 256 -6.37 0.15 18.06
C LYS A 256 -5.75 -0.74 16.97
N THR A 257 -4.42 -0.82 16.92
CA THR A 257 -3.69 -1.69 15.97
C THR A 257 -4.00 -3.16 16.20
N SER A 258 -3.98 -3.61 17.46
CA SER A 258 -4.36 -4.99 17.81
C SER A 258 -5.78 -5.35 17.36
N GLN A 259 -6.74 -4.47 17.63
CA GLN A 259 -8.13 -4.66 17.19
C GLN A 259 -8.23 -4.71 15.66
N SER A 260 -7.48 -3.84 14.97
CA SER A 260 -7.45 -3.76 13.51
C SER A 260 -6.94 -5.06 12.88
N TYR A 261 -5.92 -5.70 13.46
CA TYR A 261 -5.43 -6.98 12.97
C TYR A 261 -6.36 -8.14 13.30
N ALA A 262 -7.01 -8.11 14.47
CA ALA A 262 -8.04 -9.11 14.79
C ALA A 262 -9.22 -9.04 13.81
N PHE A 263 -9.62 -7.83 13.41
CA PHE A 263 -10.62 -7.64 12.37
C PHE A 263 -10.13 -8.11 11.00
N LEU A 264 -8.90 -7.74 10.61
CA LEU A 264 -8.32 -8.17 9.34
C LEU A 264 -8.29 -9.71 9.22
N ALA A 265 -7.88 -10.39 10.28
CA ALA A 265 -7.84 -11.86 10.32
C ALA A 265 -9.25 -12.49 10.21
N ASP A 266 -10.25 -11.95 10.93
CA ASP A 266 -11.64 -12.42 10.83
C ASP A 266 -12.21 -12.20 9.42
N PHE A 267 -11.97 -11.02 8.84
CA PHE A 267 -12.40 -10.71 7.47
C PHE A 267 -11.77 -11.66 6.45
N LEU A 268 -10.44 -11.84 6.46
CA LEU A 268 -9.75 -12.71 5.52
C LEU A 268 -10.20 -14.17 5.67
N SER A 269 -10.37 -14.65 6.91
CA SER A 269 -10.86 -16.01 7.17
C SER A 269 -12.26 -16.22 6.59
N ARG A 270 -13.17 -15.25 6.80
CA ARG A 270 -14.53 -15.30 6.24
C ARG A 270 -14.54 -15.17 4.72
N LEU A 271 -13.66 -14.35 4.15
CA LEU A 271 -13.51 -14.20 2.71
C LEU A 271 -13.08 -15.53 2.06
N LYS A 272 -12.05 -16.19 2.61
CA LYS A 272 -11.58 -17.50 2.14
C LYS A 272 -12.65 -18.58 2.30
N ALA A 273 -13.32 -18.63 3.44
CA ALA A 273 -14.42 -19.58 3.67
C ALA A 273 -15.62 -19.33 2.74
N PHE A 274 -15.95 -18.06 2.46
CA PHE A 274 -17.05 -17.70 1.57
C PHE A 274 -16.74 -18.00 0.10
N LEU A 275 -15.49 -17.76 -0.32
CA LEU A 275 -15.00 -18.16 -1.64
C LEU A 275 -15.07 -19.68 -1.76
N GLY A 276 -14.46 -20.46 -0.86
CA GLY A 276 -14.49 -21.92 -0.97
C GLY A 276 -14.12 -22.39 -2.38
N ASP A 277 -15.05 -23.09 -3.05
CA ASP A 277 -14.88 -23.56 -4.44
C ASP A 277 -15.31 -22.53 -5.52
N HIS A 278 -15.65 -21.30 -5.12
CA HIS A 278 -16.10 -20.24 -6.03
C HIS A 278 -14.93 -19.44 -6.59
N GLU A 279 -15.04 -19.06 -7.86
CA GLU A 279 -13.98 -18.35 -8.58
C GLU A 279 -13.81 -16.90 -8.13
N ALA A 280 -14.90 -16.20 -7.80
CA ALA A 280 -14.83 -14.78 -7.48
C ALA A 280 -15.92 -14.28 -6.51
N CYS A 281 -15.59 -13.21 -5.80
CA CYS A 281 -16.54 -12.46 -4.98
C CYS A 281 -16.20 -10.96 -4.98
N GLU A 282 -17.20 -10.13 -4.70
CA GLU A 282 -17.02 -8.72 -4.38
C GLU A 282 -17.28 -8.52 -2.89
N SER A 283 -16.46 -7.71 -2.25
CA SER A 283 -16.68 -7.27 -0.88
C SER A 283 -16.74 -5.75 -0.81
N TYR A 284 -17.60 -5.19 0.04
CA TYR A 284 -17.64 -3.76 0.28
C TYR A 284 -18.05 -3.43 1.72
N PHE A 285 -17.60 -2.27 2.20
CA PHE A 285 -18.00 -1.75 3.50
C PHE A 285 -19.09 -0.67 3.35
N ASP A 286 -20.25 -0.95 3.92
CA ASP A 286 -21.34 0.01 4.07
C ASP A 286 -21.17 0.73 5.42
N SER A 287 -20.59 1.94 5.39
CA SER A 287 -20.32 2.73 6.58
C SER A 287 -21.58 3.31 7.25
N LYS A 288 -22.72 3.34 6.55
CA LYS A 288 -24.00 3.76 7.14
C LYS A 288 -24.57 2.66 8.02
N LYS A 289 -24.46 1.41 7.57
CA LYS A 289 -24.93 0.23 8.30
C LYS A 289 -23.88 -0.38 9.21
N MET A 290 -22.63 0.07 9.11
CA MET A 290 -21.48 -0.54 9.77
C MET A 290 -21.41 -2.05 9.49
N GLU A 291 -21.54 -2.43 8.21
CA GLU A 291 -21.49 -3.83 7.79
C GLU A 291 -20.54 -4.00 6.60
N VAL A 292 -19.77 -5.10 6.62
CA VAL A 292 -19.08 -5.58 5.42
C VAL A 292 -19.96 -6.62 4.75
N VAL A 293 -20.19 -6.45 3.46
CA VAL A 293 -20.94 -7.39 2.63
C VAL A 293 -19.96 -8.11 1.72
N ILE A 294 -20.05 -9.43 1.65
CA ILE A 294 -19.35 -10.27 0.68
C ILE A 294 -20.42 -10.92 -0.19
N LYS A 295 -20.34 -10.74 -1.51
CA LYS A 295 -21.29 -11.31 -2.47
C LYS A 295 -20.55 -12.08 -3.56
N ARG A 296 -21.15 -13.16 -4.03
CA ARG A 296 -20.63 -13.89 -5.20
C ARG A 296 -20.81 -13.05 -6.45
N ILE A 297 -19.83 -13.13 -7.34
CA ILE A 297 -19.86 -12.54 -8.68
C ILE A 297 -19.23 -13.55 -9.65
N SER A 298 -19.49 -13.40 -10.95
CA SER A 298 -18.78 -14.21 -11.95
C SER A 298 -17.33 -13.71 -12.13
N LEU A 299 -16.46 -14.56 -12.69
CA LEU A 299 -15.11 -14.13 -13.08
C LEU A 299 -15.14 -13.00 -14.12
N GLU A 300 -16.12 -13.01 -15.02
CA GLU A 300 -16.35 -11.93 -15.98
C GLU A 300 -16.69 -10.60 -15.28
N GLU A 301 -17.57 -10.63 -14.27
CA GLU A 301 -17.88 -9.47 -13.43
C GLU A 301 -16.66 -9.01 -12.63
N ALA A 302 -15.85 -9.93 -12.11
CA ALA A 302 -14.62 -9.62 -11.39
C ALA A 302 -13.61 -8.87 -12.27
N ASN A 303 -13.45 -9.33 -13.51
CA ASN A 303 -12.57 -8.72 -14.50
C ASN A 303 -13.09 -7.35 -14.97
N ARG A 304 -14.40 -7.19 -15.13
CA ARG A 304 -15.03 -5.89 -15.46
C ARG A 304 -14.93 -4.87 -14.31
N ASN A 305 -15.25 -5.29 -13.08
CA ASN A 305 -15.44 -4.38 -11.95
C ASN A 305 -14.15 -4.11 -11.16
N GLY A 306 -13.26 -5.11 -11.06
CA GLY A 306 -12.07 -5.06 -10.20
C GLY A 306 -10.74 -5.02 -10.95
N LYS A 307 -10.78 -4.94 -12.28
CA LYS A 307 -9.62 -5.17 -13.16
C LYS A 307 -8.90 -6.51 -12.87
N GLY A 308 -9.49 -7.42 -12.09
CA GLY A 308 -9.09 -8.81 -11.80
C GLY A 308 -7.61 -9.22 -11.90
N VAL A 309 -7.41 -10.49 -12.22
CA VAL A 309 -6.13 -11.07 -12.62
C VAL A 309 -6.00 -10.91 -14.13
N THR A 310 -4.81 -10.68 -14.64
CA THR A 310 -4.60 -10.34 -16.05
C THR A 310 -4.79 -11.57 -16.95
N ALA A 311 -5.27 -11.36 -18.18
CA ALA A 311 -5.47 -12.47 -19.13
C ALA A 311 -4.14 -13.17 -19.47
N GLU A 312 -3.05 -12.42 -19.55
CA GLU A 312 -1.70 -12.93 -19.76
C GLU A 312 -1.26 -13.83 -18.60
N PHE A 313 -1.48 -13.40 -17.36
CA PHE A 313 -1.18 -14.20 -16.18
C PHE A 313 -1.99 -15.50 -16.14
N MET A 314 -3.30 -15.41 -16.40
CA MET A 314 -4.15 -16.61 -16.47
C MET A 314 -3.68 -17.57 -17.57
N LYS A 315 -3.28 -17.06 -18.74
CA LYS A 315 -2.75 -17.87 -19.84
C LYS A 315 -1.41 -18.51 -19.50
N TYR A 316 -0.55 -17.84 -18.72
CA TYR A 316 0.76 -18.36 -18.33
C TYR A 316 0.63 -19.58 -17.41
N PHE A 317 -0.20 -19.49 -16.37
CA PHE A 317 -0.33 -20.56 -15.36
C PHE A 317 -1.37 -21.65 -15.68
N ASN A 318 -2.07 -21.54 -16.81
CA ASN A 318 -3.00 -22.58 -17.31
C ASN A 318 -2.38 -23.49 -18.39
N GLN A 319 -1.07 -23.37 -18.65
CA GLN A 319 -0.30 -24.27 -19.53
C GLN A 319 0.15 -25.52 -18.79
#